data_AF-A0A920PDA5-F1
#
_entry.id   AF-A0A920PDA5-F1
#
_cell.length_a   1.000
_cell.length_b   1.000
_cell.length_c   1.000
_cell.angle_alpha   90.00
_cell.angle_beta   90.00
_cell.angle_gamma   90.00
#
_symmetry.space_group_name_H-M   'P 1'
#
loop_
_entity.id
_entity.type
_entity.pdbx_description
1 polymer ?
#
loop_
_entity_poly.entity_id
_entity_poly.type
_entity_poly.pdbx_seq_one_letter_code
_entity_poly.pdbx_strand_id
1 'polypeptide(L)'
;MIRGFWNINFYVKDIVKSVEVLESKGYFSWSKPAEHQIGDNVGTPIEVIVDGPDGIAINLVQLPKNSENESIQEMCKFFNTNGTTEKGFTEIVTTSHCVSDTQAAKEFYSRL
;
A
#
# COMPACT_ATOMS: atom_id res chain seq x y z
N MET A 1 7.55 23.29 -6.26
CA MET A 1 7.44 21.81 -6.29
C MET A 1 7.03 21.37 -4.90
N ILE A 2 5.91 20.65 -4.76
CA ILE A 2 5.47 20.14 -3.47
C ILE A 2 6.44 19.04 -3.05
N ARG A 3 7.13 19.22 -1.92
CA ARG A 3 8.01 18.23 -1.30
C ARG A 3 7.23 17.58 -0.16
N GLY A 4 7.05 16.26 -0.18
CA GLY A 4 6.25 15.55 0.81
C GLY A 4 5.89 14.13 0.36
N PHE A 5 5.09 13.44 1.17
CA PHE A 5 4.53 12.14 0.81
C PHE A 5 3.53 12.29 -0.33
N TRP A 6 3.61 11.40 -1.30
CA TRP A 6 2.58 11.23 -2.32
C TRP A 6 1.45 10.36 -1.79
N ASN A 7 1.80 9.26 -1.12
CA ASN A 7 0.82 8.40 -0.50
C ASN A 7 1.41 7.57 0.66
N ILE A 8 0.50 7.06 1.48
CA ILE A 8 0.78 6.06 2.52
C ILE A 8 0.09 4.76 2.11
N ASN A 9 0.80 3.63 2.16
CA ASN A 9 0.23 2.32 1.84
C ASN A 9 -0.15 1.56 3.11
N PHE A 10 -1.37 1.03 3.13
CA PHE A 10 -1.85 0.08 4.14
C PHE A 10 -2.16 -1.24 3.47
N TYR A 11 -1.65 -2.33 4.05
CA TYR A 11 -1.92 -3.66 3.52
C TYR A 11 -3.15 -4.25 4.21
N VAL A 12 -4.04 -4.85 3.42
CA VAL A 12 -5.34 -5.34 3.89
C VAL A 12 -5.57 -6.78 3.45
N LYS A 13 -6.27 -7.54 4.30
CA LYS A 13 -6.59 -8.95 4.03
C LYS A 13 -7.69 -9.11 2.98
N ASP A 14 -8.68 -8.23 3.05
CA ASP A 14 -9.87 -8.21 2.22
C ASP A 14 -10.17 -6.74 1.87
N ILE A 15 -9.72 -6.34 0.70
CA ILE A 15 -9.81 -4.94 0.24
C ILE A 15 -11.25 -4.50 0.02
N VAL A 16 -12.12 -5.41 -0.44
CA VAL A 16 -13.53 -5.10 -0.68
C VAL A 16 -14.21 -4.79 0.65
N LYS A 17 -14.05 -5.68 1.63
CA LYS A 17 -14.58 -5.46 2.98
C LYS A 17 -13.98 -4.22 3.66
N SER A 18 -12.69 -3.96 3.43
CA SER A 18 -12.01 -2.79 4.01
C SER A 18 -12.58 -1.48 3.45
N VAL A 19 -12.82 -1.42 2.14
CA VAL A 19 -13.48 -0.27 1.49
C VAL A 19 -14.90 -0.10 2.02
N GLU A 20 -15.69 -1.17 2.12
CA GLU A 20 -17.05 -1.09 2.68
C GLU A 20 -17.06 -0.49 4.10
N VAL A 21 -16.12 -0.91 4.95
CA VAL A 21 -15.98 -0.36 6.31
C VAL A 21 -15.61 1.12 6.29
N LEU A 22 -14.74 1.55 5.39
CA LEU A 22 -14.35 2.96 5.27
C LEU A 22 -15.49 3.82 4.72
N GLU A 23 -16.16 3.37 3.67
CA GLU A 23 -17.28 4.07 3.04
C GLU A 23 -18.47 4.20 4.00
N SER A 24 -18.73 3.16 4.81
CA SER A 24 -19.77 3.22 5.87
C SER A 24 -19.51 4.30 6.93
N LYS A 25 -18.28 4.82 7.00
CA LYS A 25 -17.84 5.89 7.91
C LYS A 25 -17.66 7.24 7.21
N GLY A 26 -18.00 7.33 5.92
CA GLY A 26 -17.87 8.55 5.12
C GLY A 26 -16.51 8.77 4.47
N TYR A 27 -15.62 7.77 4.47
CA TYR A 27 -14.36 7.81 3.74
C TYR A 27 -14.52 7.11 2.39
N PHE A 28 -14.61 7.88 1.31
CA PHE A 28 -14.95 7.35 -0.01
C PHE A 28 -13.72 7.01 -0.84
N SER A 29 -13.81 5.88 -1.54
CA SER A 29 -12.79 5.47 -2.49
C SER A 29 -12.86 6.29 -3.79
N TRP A 30 -11.72 6.55 -4.41
CA TRP A 30 -11.65 7.24 -5.71
C TRP A 30 -12.18 6.37 -6.86
N SER A 31 -12.13 5.05 -6.68
CA SER A 31 -12.59 4.04 -7.62
C SER A 31 -12.93 2.76 -6.88
N LYS A 32 -13.51 1.79 -7.58
CA LYS A 32 -13.57 0.42 -7.07
C LYS A 32 -12.15 -0.17 -6.95
N PRO A 33 -11.93 -1.16 -6.05
CA PRO A 33 -10.70 -1.94 -6.03
C PRO A 33 -10.41 -2.56 -7.39
N ALA A 34 -9.19 -2.38 -7.87
CA ALA A 34 -8.76 -2.82 -9.18
C ALA A 34 -7.47 -3.63 -9.08
N GLU A 35 -7.39 -4.65 -9.94
CA GLU A 35 -6.19 -5.45 -10.12
C GLU A 35 -5.15 -4.67 -10.94
N HIS A 36 -3.91 -4.66 -10.47
CA HIS A 36 -2.79 -4.03 -11.16
C HIS A 36 -1.71 -5.06 -11.46
N GLN A 37 -1.38 -5.26 -12.74
CA GLN A 37 -0.30 -6.15 -13.14
C GLN A 37 1.03 -5.40 -13.06
N ILE A 38 1.84 -5.70 -12.04
CA ILE A 38 3.13 -5.03 -11.79
C ILE A 38 4.26 -5.96 -12.26
N GLY A 39 4.41 -6.13 -13.56
CA GLY A 39 5.41 -7.06 -14.12
C GLY A 39 5.14 -8.53 -13.79
N ASP A 40 5.92 -9.42 -14.40
CA ASP A 40 5.55 -10.84 -14.48
C ASP A 40 5.70 -11.61 -13.15
N ASN A 41 6.63 -11.20 -12.29
CA ASN A 41 6.99 -11.96 -11.09
C ASN A 41 6.31 -11.46 -9.81
N VAL A 42 5.71 -10.27 -9.82
CA VAL A 42 5.09 -9.65 -8.63
C VAL A 42 3.68 -10.22 -8.40
N GLY A 43 3.02 -10.68 -9.46
CA GLY A 43 1.61 -11.06 -9.46
C GLY A 43 0.70 -9.84 -9.62
N THR A 44 -0.57 -10.01 -9.24
CA THR A 44 -1.60 -8.99 -9.43
C THR A 44 -2.13 -8.51 -8.08
N PRO A 45 -1.49 -7.53 -7.41
CA PRO A 45 -2.10 -6.86 -6.27
C PRO A 45 -3.43 -6.20 -6.66
N ILE A 46 -4.32 -6.08 -5.67
CA ILE A 46 -5.53 -5.27 -5.80
C ILE A 46 -5.31 -3.99 -5.02
N GLU A 47 -5.56 -2.84 -5.65
CA GLU A 47 -5.35 -1.53 -5.04
C GLU A 47 -6.57 -0.64 -5.15
N VAL A 48 -6.68 0.31 -4.21
CA VAL A 48 -7.67 1.39 -4.24
C VAL A 48 -7.16 2.57 -3.42
N ILE A 49 -7.43 3.78 -3.89
CA ILE A 49 -7.09 5.01 -3.19
C ILE A 49 -8.31 5.55 -2.45
N VAL A 50 -8.09 5.98 -1.20
CA VAL A 50 -9.06 6.65 -0.33
C VAL A 50 -8.45 7.96 0.14
N ASP A 51 -9.28 8.98 0.33
CA ASP A 51 -8.83 10.24 0.92
C ASP A 51 -8.45 10.06 2.39
N GLY A 52 -7.22 10.39 2.72
CA GLY A 52 -6.71 10.45 4.09
C GLY A 52 -6.79 11.86 4.69
N PRO A 53 -6.42 11.98 5.98
CA PRO A 53 -6.30 13.28 6.64
C PRO A 53 -5.37 14.24 5.88
N ASP A 54 -5.67 15.53 5.95
CA ASP A 54 -4.87 16.61 5.34
C ASP A 54 -4.61 16.47 3.83
N GLY A 55 -5.46 15.70 3.13
CA GLY A 55 -5.34 15.47 1.69
C GLY A 55 -4.24 14.49 1.30
N ILE A 56 -3.68 13.73 2.25
CA ILE A 56 -2.75 12.64 1.96
C ILE A 56 -3.52 11.47 1.34
N ALA A 57 -3.08 10.99 0.18
CA ALA A 57 -3.66 9.79 -0.43
C ALA A 57 -3.31 8.54 0.39
N ILE A 58 -4.33 7.75 0.73
CA ILE A 58 -4.16 6.43 1.35
C ILE A 58 -4.37 5.37 0.27
N ASN A 59 -3.35 4.58 -0.01
CA ASN A 59 -3.46 3.42 -0.90
C ASN A 59 -3.69 2.16 -0.07
N LEU A 60 -4.84 1.52 -0.23
CA LEU A 60 -5.06 0.19 0.32
C LEU A 60 -4.56 -0.84 -0.68
N VAL A 61 -3.72 -1.76 -0.22
CA VAL A 61 -3.12 -2.81 -1.06
C VAL A 61 -3.46 -4.17 -0.50
N GLN A 62 -4.10 -5.02 -1.30
CA GLN A 62 -4.19 -6.44 -1.02
C GLN A 62 -3.13 -7.17 -1.82
N LEU A 63 -2.18 -7.78 -1.11
CA LEU A 63 -1.07 -8.50 -1.72
C LEU A 63 -1.57 -9.72 -2.51
N PRO A 64 -0.92 -10.06 -3.63
CA PRO A 64 -1.22 -11.27 -4.37
C PRO A 64 -0.85 -12.50 -3.54
N LYS A 65 -1.71 -13.52 -3.57
CA LYS A 65 -1.55 -14.73 -2.75
C LYS A 65 -0.31 -15.56 -3.12
N ASN A 66 0.12 -15.49 -4.38
CA ASN A 66 1.14 -16.38 -4.96
C ASN A 66 2.23 -15.59 -5.71
N SER A 67 2.76 -14.52 -5.12
CA SER A 67 3.87 -13.77 -5.75
C SER A 67 5.15 -14.62 -5.80
N GLU A 68 5.88 -14.56 -6.91
CA GLU A 68 7.24 -15.12 -7.02
C GLU A 68 8.32 -14.09 -6.68
N ASN A 69 7.94 -12.83 -6.44
CA ASN A 69 8.84 -11.75 -6.08
C ASN A 69 9.22 -11.82 -4.59
N GLU A 70 10.52 -11.89 -4.30
CA GLU A 70 11.05 -12.03 -2.93
C GLU A 70 10.57 -10.90 -1.99
N SER A 71 10.58 -9.64 -2.44
CA SER A 71 10.15 -8.51 -1.60
C SER A 71 8.65 -8.57 -1.28
N ILE A 72 7.81 -9.00 -2.22
CA ILE A 72 6.38 -9.22 -1.95
C ILE A 72 6.18 -10.43 -1.02
N GLN A 73 6.94 -11.50 -1.20
CA GLN A 73 6.90 -12.65 -0.30
C GLN A 73 7.27 -12.26 1.14
N GLU A 74 8.29 -11.41 1.32
CA GLU A 74 8.65 -10.85 2.61
C GLU A 74 7.52 -10.02 3.22
N MET A 75 6.86 -9.16 2.43
CA MET A 75 5.68 -8.40 2.87
C MET A 75 4.52 -9.33 3.25
N CYS A 76 4.24 -10.35 2.44
CA CYS A 76 3.23 -11.38 2.74
C CYS A 76 3.56 -12.12 4.04
N LYS A 77 4.82 -12.49 4.25
CA LYS A 77 5.28 -13.16 5.47
C LYS A 77 5.15 -12.25 6.68
N PHE A 78 5.60 -11.00 6.58
CA PHE A 78 5.45 -9.99 7.62
C PHE A 78 3.98 -9.77 7.99
N PHE A 79 3.10 -9.65 6.99
CA PHE A 79 1.66 -9.53 7.16
C PHE A 79 1.07 -10.74 7.90
N ASN A 80 1.42 -11.95 7.48
CA ASN A 80 0.91 -13.17 8.08
C ASN A 80 1.42 -13.39 9.51
N THR A 81 2.64 -12.96 9.82
CA THR A 81 3.26 -13.11 11.15
C THR A 81 2.73 -12.08 12.15
N ASN A 82 2.60 -10.81 11.75
CA ASN A 82 2.22 -9.73 12.65
C ASN A 82 0.69 -9.48 12.68
N GLY A 83 -0.04 -10.02 11.71
CA GLY A 83 -1.49 -9.91 11.62
C GLY A 83 -1.96 -8.50 11.28
N THR A 84 -3.21 -8.23 11.63
CA THR A 84 -3.86 -6.93 11.45
C THR A 84 -4.34 -6.39 12.79
N THR A 85 -4.48 -5.08 12.88
CA THR A 85 -5.26 -4.43 13.94
C THR A 85 -6.69 -4.99 14.00
N GLU A 86 -7.41 -4.74 15.09
CA GLU A 86 -8.83 -5.13 15.24
C GLU A 86 -9.75 -4.57 14.13
N LYS A 87 -9.28 -3.54 13.40
CA LYS A 87 -10.00 -2.93 12.27
C LYS A 87 -9.62 -3.52 10.92
N GLY A 88 -8.69 -4.48 10.86
CA GLY A 88 -8.33 -5.20 9.64
C GLY A 88 -7.17 -4.59 8.83
N PHE A 89 -6.49 -3.59 9.38
CA PHE A 89 -5.35 -2.91 8.74
C PHE A 89 -4.02 -3.33 9.37
N THR A 90 -2.95 -3.39 8.59
CA THR A 90 -1.57 -3.39 9.12
C THR A 90 -1.21 -2.07 9.80
N GLU A 91 -0.10 -2.04 10.55
CA GLU A 91 0.68 -0.80 10.72
C GLU A 91 1.13 -0.26 9.35
N ILE A 92 1.56 1.01 9.26
CA ILE A 92 2.05 1.59 7.99
C ILE A 92 3.28 0.78 7.54
N VAL A 93 3.19 0.08 6.41
CA VAL A 93 4.27 -0.81 5.96
C VAL A 93 5.15 -0.12 4.91
N THR A 94 4.57 0.72 4.02
CA THR A 94 5.36 1.49 3.05
C THR A 94 4.76 2.87 2.81
N THR A 95 5.60 3.83 2.40
CA THR A 95 5.20 5.17 1.97
C THR A 95 5.89 5.51 0.66
N SER A 96 5.35 6.44 -0.11
CA SER A 96 6.07 7.04 -1.24
C SER A 96 6.15 8.55 -1.07
N HIS A 97 7.26 9.14 -1.49
CA HIS A 97 7.48 10.59 -1.42
C HIS A 97 8.21 11.08 -2.66
N CYS A 98 8.05 12.37 -2.94
CA CYS A 98 8.76 13.02 -4.03
C CYS A 98 10.21 13.28 -3.65
N VAL A 99 11.14 12.90 -4.53
CA VAL A 99 12.56 13.24 -4.43
C VAL A 99 13.00 14.02 -5.67
N SER A 100 13.95 14.93 -5.50
CA SER A 100 14.53 15.68 -6.63
C SER A 100 15.52 14.84 -7.45
N ASP A 101 16.07 13.78 -6.88
CA ASP A 101 17.03 12.87 -7.52
C ASP A 101 16.83 11.44 -6.97
N THR A 102 16.36 10.54 -7.83
CA THR A 102 16.08 9.14 -7.47
C THR A 102 17.36 8.33 -7.19
N GLN A 103 18.47 8.63 -7.87
CA GLN A 103 19.72 7.91 -7.69
C GLN A 103 20.35 8.29 -6.34
N ALA A 104 20.40 9.58 -6.01
CA ALA A 104 20.87 10.05 -4.71
C ALA A 104 20.00 9.51 -3.56
N ALA A 105 18.68 9.48 -3.74
CA ALA A 105 17.77 8.89 -2.76
C ALA A 105 18.03 7.39 -2.56
N LYS A 106 18.18 6.63 -3.65
CA LYS A 106 18.52 5.19 -3.58
C LYS A 106 19.81 4.95 -2.81
N GLU A 107 20.86 5.70 -3.12
CA GLU A 107 22.16 5.57 -2.45
C GLU A 107 22.08 5.86 -0.95
N PHE A 108 21.26 6.83 -0.54
CA PHE A 108 21.02 7.12 0.88
C PHE A 108 20.42 5.92 1.61
N TYR A 109 19.40 5.28 1.04
CA TYR A 109 18.72 4.14 1.69
C TYR A 109 19.51 2.83 1.61
N SER A 110 20.37 2.65 0.61
CA SER A 110 21.09 1.38 0.40
C SER A 110 22.46 1.31 1.07
N ARG A 111 22.99 2.43 1.58
CA ARG A 111 24.35 2.52 2.15
C ARG A 111 24.39 2.63 3.68
N LEU A 112 23.22 2.73 4.33
CA LEU A 112 23.06 2.62 5.77
C LEU A 112 22.75 1.16 6.14
#